data_AF-A0A925NX84-F1
#
_entry.id   AF-A0A925NX84-F1
#
_cell.length_a   1.000
_cell.length_b   1.000
_cell.length_c   1.000
_cell.angle_alpha   90.00
_cell.angle_beta   90.00
_cell.angle_gamma   90.00
#
_symmetry.space_group_name_H-M   'P 1'
#
loop_
_entity.id
_entity.type
_entity.pdbx_description
1 polymer ?
#
loop_
_entity_poly.entity_id
_entity_poly.type
_entity_poly.pdbx_seq_one_letter_code
_entity_poly.pdbx_strand_id
1 'polypeptide(L)' 'MSEFLDQDIKFLPGVGPQRAEILKKELEIFTFNDLLYYFPYKYIDRTKFY' A
#
# COMPACT_ATOMS: atom_id res chain seq x y z
N MET A 1 7.49 -11.73 -16.90
CA MET A 1 7.96 -11.80 -15.50
C MET A 1 7.82 -10.47 -14.73
N SER A 2 7.10 -9.46 -15.25
CA SER A 2 6.71 -8.24 -14.52
C SER A 2 5.20 -8.10 -14.31
N GLU A 3 4.39 -8.90 -15.01
CA GLU A 3 2.92 -8.81 -15.04
C GLU A 3 2.23 -8.90 -13.68
N PHE A 4 2.87 -9.51 -12.68
CA PHE A 4 2.31 -9.60 -11.34
C PHE A 4 2.49 -8.32 -10.52
N LEU A 5 3.66 -7.67 -10.61
CA LEU A 5 3.94 -6.45 -9.85
C LEU A 5 3.25 -5.22 -10.46
N ASP A 6 2.98 -5.26 -11.76
CA ASP A 6 2.26 -4.22 -12.49
C ASP A 6 0.72 -4.29 -12.30
N GLN A 7 0.21 -5.26 -11.52
CA GLN A 7 -1.22 -5.38 -11.25
C GLN A 7 -1.75 -4.22 -10.40
N ASP A 8 -2.99 -3.83 -10.69
CA ASP A 8 -3.71 -2.80 -9.94
C ASP A 8 -3.89 -3.22 -8.47
N ILE A 9 -3.62 -2.28 -7.55
CA ILE A 9 -3.65 -2.49 -6.10
C ILE A 9 -4.96 -3.09 -5.57
N LYS A 10 -6.07 -2.91 -6.30
CA LYS A 10 -7.39 -3.48 -5.97
C LYS A 10 -7.44 -5.02 -5.95
N PHE A 11 -6.50 -5.68 -6.62
CA PHE A 11 -6.43 -7.14 -6.65
C PHE A 11 -5.71 -7.71 -5.42
N LEU A 12 -5.12 -6.85 -4.58
CA LEU A 12 -4.51 -7.27 -3.32
C LEU A 12 -5.60 -7.70 -2.33
N PRO A 13 -5.54 -8.92 -1.77
CA PRO A 13 -6.52 -9.38 -0.78
C PRO A 13 -6.51 -8.45 0.44
N GLY A 14 -7.71 -7.97 0.83
CA GLY A 14 -7.88 -7.00 1.92
C GLY A 14 -7.89 -5.52 1.47
N VAL A 15 -7.60 -5.23 0.20
CA VAL A 15 -7.80 -3.91 -0.40
C VAL A 15 -9.12 -3.91 -1.16
N GLY A 16 -10.19 -3.46 -0.50
CA GLY A 16 -11.47 -3.20 -1.16
C GLY A 16 -11.42 -1.92 -2.02
N PRO A 17 -12.47 -1.66 -2.82
CA PRO A 17 -12.53 -0.50 -3.72
C PRO A 17 -12.34 0.84 -3.00
N GLN A 18 -12.92 0.98 -1.81
CA GLN A 18 -12.77 2.18 -0.98
C GLN A 18 -11.33 2.39 -0.48
N ARG A 19 -10.63 1.31 -0.10
CA ARG A 19 -9.21 1.40 0.31
C ARG A 19 -8.31 1.69 -0.89
N ALA A 20 -8.59 1.09 -2.04
CA ALA A 20 -7.85 1.37 -3.27
C ALA A 20 -7.96 2.85 -3.67
N GLU A 21 -9.12 3.47 -3.50
CA GLU A 21 -9.31 4.89 -3.81
C GLU A 21 -8.49 5.80 -2.87
N ILE A 22 -8.47 5.49 -1.56
CA ILE A 22 -7.64 6.22 -0.58
C ILE A 22 -6.14 6.06 -0.91
N LEU A 23 -5.68 4.84 -1.17
CA LEU A 23 -4.28 4.57 -1.52
C LEU A 23 -3.84 5.32 -2.79
N LYS A 24 -4.71 5.39 -3.80
CA LYS A 24 -4.45 6.14 -5.04
C LYS A 24 -4.44 7.65 -4.80
N LYS A 25 -5.39 8.16 -4.01
CA LYS A 25 -5.59 9.60 -3.82
C LYS A 25 -4.59 10.22 -2.85
N GLU A 26 -4.23 9.52 -1.78
CA GLU A 26 -3.40 10.07 -0.71
C GLU A 26 -1.92 9.66 -0.83
N LEU A 27 -1.65 8.43 -1.29
CA LEU A 27 -0.30 7.87 -1.32
C LEU A 27 0.24 7.67 -2.74
N GLU A 28 -0.56 7.97 -3.77
CA GLU A 28 -0.20 7.76 -5.19
C GLU A 28 0.22 6.31 -5.52
N ILE A 29 -0.34 5.34 -4.80
CA ILE A 29 -0.05 3.91 -4.99
C ILE A 29 -1.09 3.30 -5.94
N PHE A 30 -0.66 2.88 -7.12
CA PHE A 30 -1.55 2.32 -8.15
C PHE A 30 -1.31 0.82 -8.36
N THR A 31 -0.07 0.37 -8.22
CA THR A 31 0.35 -0.99 -8.51
C THR A 31 0.93 -1.70 -7.27
N PHE A 32 1.09 -3.02 -7.36
CA PHE A 32 1.77 -3.79 -6.32
C PHE A 32 3.24 -3.36 -6.17
N ASN A 33 3.86 -2.94 -7.27
CA ASN A 33 5.21 -2.40 -7.28
C ASN A 33 5.32 -1.13 -6.43
N ASP A 34 4.38 -0.19 -6.61
CA ASP A 34 4.37 1.07 -5.86
C ASP A 34 4.24 0.83 -4.36
N LEU A 35 3.38 -0.12 -3.96
CA LEU A 35 3.20 -0.48 -2.55
C LEU A 35 4.48 -1.12 -1.97
N LEU A 36 5.17 -1.97 -2.74
CA LEU A 36 6.39 -2.63 -2.31
C LEU A 36 7.52 -1.64 -2.02
N TYR A 37 7.61 -0.58 -2.83
CA TYR A 37 8.61 0.48 -2.69
C TYR A 37 8.14 1.68 -1.86
N TYR A 38 6.94 1.61 -1.25
CA TYR A 38 6.44 2.62 -0.34
C TYR A 38 6.93 2.35 1.09
N PHE A 39 7.96 3.07 1.52
CA PHE A 39 8.54 2.93 2.85
C PHE A 39 8.00 3.95 3.85
N PRO A 40 7.81 3.57 5.12
CA PRO A 40 7.39 4.51 6.15
C PRO A 40 8.48 5.57 6.40
N TYR A 41 8.07 6.84 6.48
CA TYR A 41 9.01 7.94 6.78
C TYR A 41 9.54 7.89 8.23
N LYS A 42 8.77 7.30 9.14
CA LYS A 42 9.09 7.20 10.57
C LYS A 42 8.46 5.95 11.18
N TYR A 43 9.23 5.25 11.98
CA TYR A 43 8.73 4.17 12.84
C TYR A 43 8.37 4.73 14.23
N ILE A 44 7.18 4.40 14.72
CA ILE A 44 6.74 4.72 16.08
C ILE A 44 6.51 3.40 16.80
N ASP A 45 7.35 3.11 17.78
CA ASP A 45 7.20 1.94 18.64
C ASP A 45 6.06 2.19 19.65
N ARG A 46 5.05 1.32 19.63
CA ARG A 46 3.89 1.36 20.53
C ARG A 46 3.91 0.25 21.59
N THR A 47 5.01 -0.48 21.73
CA THR A 47 5.10 -1.59 22.69
C THR A 47 5.17 -1.14 24.14
N LYS A 48 5.62 0.10 24.39
CA LYS A 48 5.72 0.67 25.74
C LYS A 48 4.47 1.46 26.10
N PHE A 49 3.63 0.87 26.96
CA PHE A 49 2.56 1.55 27.66
C PHE A 49 3.12 2.10 28.98
N TYR A 50 2.95 3.40 29.22
CA TYR A 50 3.30 4.07 30.47
C TYR A 50 2.06 4.23 31.35
#